data_AF-A0A0D8X9Z0-F1
#
_entry.id   AF-A0A0D8X9Z0-F1
#
_cell.length_a   1.000
_cell.length_b   1.000
_cell.length_c   1.000
_cell.angle_alpha   90.00
_cell.angle_beta   90.00
_cell.angle_gamma   90.00
#
_symmetry.space_group_name_H-M   'P 1'
#
loop_
_entity.id
_entity.type
_entity.pdbx_description
1 polymer ?
#
loop_
_entity_poly.entity_id
_entity_poly.type
_entity_poly.pdbx_seq_one_letter_code
_entity_poly.pdbx_strand_id
1 'polypeptide(L)'
;MEHNFIGLAVPKVGGNALATSQGLVDSLITVSEESTALSILRLIEMEKAVVEGGGAVGLAALISGKLPELKGKKRIYIEYSRVVSILSGGNIDTTVLGRVIERGLAVDGRLVRVEVVVSDRPGGIAELTTRIAQMGASIKDIFHERAWIATDVFSVRVRVS
;
A
#
# COMPACT_ATOMS: atom_id res chain seq x y z
N MET A 1 9.00 4.47 14.03
CA MET A 1 8.11 5.62 13.80
C MET A 1 7.13 5.19 12.72
N GLU A 2 5.86 5.01 13.08
CA GLU A 2 4.79 4.78 12.11
C GLU A 2 4.71 5.96 11.16
N HIS A 3 4.74 5.68 9.86
CA HIS A 3 4.62 6.70 8.82
C HIS A 3 3.15 7.04 8.61
N ASN A 4 2.57 7.80 9.53
CA ASN A 4 1.23 8.34 9.36
C ASN A 4 1.24 9.34 8.19
N PHE A 5 0.25 9.24 7.30
CA PHE A 5 0.01 10.24 6.27
C PHE A 5 -0.32 11.59 6.92
N ILE A 6 0.64 12.52 6.89
CA ILE A 6 0.62 13.79 7.63
C ILE A 6 -0.55 14.72 7.28
N GLY A 7 -1.07 14.67 6.05
CA GLY A 7 -2.12 15.59 5.57
C GLY A 7 -3.47 15.48 6.29
N LEU A 8 -3.71 14.41 7.06
CA LEU A 8 -4.97 14.19 7.79
C LEU A 8 -4.75 13.96 9.30
N ALA A 9 -3.52 14.14 9.79
CA ALA A 9 -3.17 13.90 11.19
C ALA A 9 -3.59 15.06 12.10
N VAL A 10 -4.91 15.30 12.19
CA VAL A 10 -5.50 16.37 12.99
C VAL A 10 -6.05 15.80 14.31
N PRO A 11 -5.55 16.21 15.50
CA PRO A 11 -5.98 15.62 16.77
C PRO A 11 -7.41 16.01 17.16
N LYS A 12 -7.89 17.17 16.69
CA LYS A 12 -9.25 17.66 16.93
C LYS A 12 -9.74 18.44 15.73
N VAL A 13 -10.91 18.06 15.22
CA VAL A 13 -11.59 18.77 14.12
C VAL A 13 -11.89 20.23 14.50
N GLY A 14 -11.76 21.14 13.54
CA GLY A 14 -12.07 22.55 13.74
C GLY A 14 -13.57 22.79 13.95
N GLY A 15 -13.93 23.61 14.95
CA GLY A 15 -15.33 23.84 15.34
C GLY A 15 -16.22 24.38 14.22
N ASN A 16 -15.73 25.37 13.47
CA ASN A 16 -16.48 25.96 12.35
C ASN A 16 -16.69 24.95 11.22
N ALA A 17 -15.63 24.22 10.82
CA ALA A 17 -15.73 23.22 9.76
C ALA A 17 -16.71 22.09 10.14
N LEU A 18 -16.65 21.62 11.39
CA LEU A 18 -17.59 20.62 11.90
C LEU A 18 -19.03 21.16 11.86
N ALA A 19 -19.27 22.36 12.39
CA ALA A 19 -20.60 22.97 12.39
C ALA A 19 -21.14 23.16 10.96
N THR A 20 -20.32 23.60 10.01
CA THR A 20 -20.72 23.74 8.60
C THR A 20 -21.03 22.39 7.96
N SER A 21 -20.30 21.33 8.30
CA SER A 21 -20.53 20.00 7.72
C SER A 21 -21.78 19.30 8.25
N GLN A 22 -22.31 19.72 9.40
CA GLN A 22 -23.47 19.10 10.03
C GLN A 22 -24.70 19.22 9.12
N GLY A 23 -25.29 18.07 8.78
CA GLY A 23 -26.45 17.99 7.88
C GLY A 23 -26.13 18.07 6.38
N LEU A 24 -24.85 18.24 5.99
CA LEU A 24 -24.40 18.21 4.59
C LEU A 24 -23.65 16.91 4.23
N VAL A 25 -23.15 16.20 5.24
CA VAL A 25 -22.39 14.95 5.05
C VAL A 25 -23.29 13.75 5.32
N ASP A 26 -23.53 12.94 4.28
CA ASP A 26 -24.34 11.73 4.40
C ASP A 26 -23.63 10.61 5.16
N SER A 27 -22.31 10.48 4.97
CA SER A 27 -21.52 9.38 5.53
C SER A 27 -20.04 9.75 5.70
N LEU A 28 -19.41 9.11 6.68
CA LEU A 28 -17.98 9.19 6.94
C LEU A 28 -17.38 7.79 6.84
N ILE A 29 -16.40 7.62 5.95
CA ILE A 29 -15.73 6.34 5.72
C ILE A 29 -14.28 6.43 6.16
N THR A 30 -13.82 5.42 6.89
CA THR A 30 -12.41 5.27 7.26
C THR A 30 -11.69 4.39 6.25
N VAL A 31 -10.44 4.73 5.94
CA VAL A 31 -9.57 3.96 5.04
C VAL A 31 -8.31 3.54 5.77
N SER A 32 -7.76 2.37 5.43
CA SER A 32 -6.49 1.92 5.98
C SER A 32 -5.34 2.58 5.24
N GLU A 33 -4.17 2.62 5.89
CA GLU A 33 -2.95 3.08 5.22
C GLU A 33 -2.59 2.26 3.98
N GLU A 34 -2.91 0.97 3.98
CA GLU A 34 -2.70 0.07 2.85
C GLU A 34 -3.55 0.48 1.65
N SER A 35 -4.84 0.79 1.87
CA SER A 35 -5.72 1.33 0.82
C SER A 35 -5.23 2.69 0.32
N THR A 36 -4.71 3.54 1.22
CA THR A 36 -4.14 4.84 0.83
C THR A 36 -2.86 4.68 0.00
N ALA A 37 -1.96 3.77 0.38
CA ALA A 37 -0.75 3.49 -0.38
C ALA A 37 -1.06 2.91 -1.77
N LEU A 38 -2.01 1.97 -1.84
CA LEU A 38 -2.49 1.42 -3.10
C LEU A 38 -3.14 2.50 -3.97
N SER A 39 -3.93 3.40 -3.37
CA SER A 39 -4.55 4.53 -4.05
C SER A 39 -3.52 5.46 -4.70
N ILE A 40 -2.48 5.83 -3.95
CA ILE A 40 -1.36 6.64 -4.47
C ILE A 40 -0.68 5.93 -5.64
N LEU A 41 -0.36 4.63 -5.47
CA LEU A 41 0.23 3.83 -6.54
C LEU A 41 -0.63 3.86 -7.82
N ARG A 42 -1.96 3.66 -7.70
CA ARG A 42 -2.88 3.69 -8.84
C ARG A 42 -2.96 5.05 -9.50
N LEU A 43 -2.99 6.15 -8.74
CA LEU A 43 -2.98 7.51 -9.28
C LEU A 43 -1.73 7.79 -10.11
N ILE A 44 -0.56 7.31 -9.66
CA ILE A 44 0.69 7.46 -10.39
C ILE A 44 0.69 6.59 -11.66
N GLU A 45 0.23 5.34 -11.56
CA GLU A 45 0.28 4.41 -12.68
C GLU A 45 -0.72 4.76 -13.79
N MET A 46 -1.95 5.11 -13.41
CA MET A 46 -3.07 5.30 -14.33
C MET A 46 -3.22 6.76 -14.76
N GLU A 47 -3.16 7.68 -13.81
CA GLU A 47 -3.45 9.10 -14.06
C GLU A 47 -2.19 9.97 -14.14
N LYS A 48 -1.02 9.40 -13.85
CA LYS A 48 0.27 10.12 -13.75
C LYS A 48 0.23 11.27 -12.73
N ALA A 49 -0.66 11.16 -11.75
CA ALA A 49 -0.85 12.17 -10.71
C ALA A 49 0.00 11.84 -9.48
N VAL A 50 0.79 12.80 -9.02
CA VAL A 50 1.55 12.72 -7.77
C VAL A 50 0.72 13.39 -6.66
N VAL A 51 0.28 12.58 -5.70
CA VAL A 51 -0.69 12.98 -4.67
C VAL A 51 -0.17 12.54 -3.31
N GLU A 52 -0.37 13.35 -2.28
CA GLU A 52 -0.05 12.96 -0.91
C GLU A 52 -1.12 12.02 -0.31
N GLY A 53 -0.85 11.44 0.86
CA GLY A 53 -1.79 10.56 1.57
C GLY A 53 -3.20 11.13 1.71
N GLY A 54 -3.30 12.35 2.24
CA GLY A 54 -4.59 13.03 2.42
C GLY A 54 -5.33 13.26 1.11
N GLY A 55 -4.62 13.61 0.03
CA GLY A 55 -5.23 13.80 -1.28
C GLY A 55 -5.69 12.52 -1.95
N ALA A 56 -5.17 11.36 -1.54
CA ALA A 56 -5.48 10.07 -2.14
C ALA A 56 -6.60 9.30 -1.42
N VAL A 57 -7.11 9.77 -0.27
CA VAL A 57 -8.09 9.03 0.54
C VAL A 57 -9.45 8.83 -0.13
N GLY A 58 -9.84 9.74 -1.02
CA GLY A 58 -11.08 9.60 -1.79
C GLY A 58 -11.05 8.35 -2.67
N LEU A 59 -9.99 8.17 -3.45
CA LEU A 59 -9.79 6.94 -4.23
C LEU A 59 -9.54 5.72 -3.32
N ALA A 60 -8.85 5.90 -2.19
CA ALA A 60 -8.68 4.82 -1.20
C ALA A 60 -10.02 4.27 -0.70
N ALA A 61 -11.01 5.15 -0.46
CA ALA A 61 -12.35 4.75 -0.06
C ALA A 61 -13.05 3.96 -1.16
N LEU A 62 -12.93 4.41 -2.42
CA LEU A 62 -13.52 3.73 -3.58
C LEU A 62 -12.98 2.31 -3.77
N ILE A 63 -11.67 2.11 -3.61
CA ILE A 63 -11.04 0.79 -3.78
C ILE A 63 -11.11 -0.09 -2.53
N SER A 64 -11.41 0.48 -1.35
CA SER A 64 -11.53 -0.27 -0.09
C SER A 64 -12.71 -1.25 -0.06
N GLY A 65 -13.66 -1.11 -0.99
CA GLY A 65 -14.88 -1.92 -1.03
C GLY A 65 -15.92 -1.58 0.04
N LYS A 66 -15.70 -0.51 0.82
CA LYS A 66 -16.58 -0.04 1.92
C LYS A 66 -17.75 0.85 1.47
N LEU A 67 -17.90 1.08 0.18
CA LEU A 67 -18.97 1.88 -0.43
C LEU A 67 -19.90 0.96 -1.27
N PRO A 68 -20.66 0.04 -0.65
CA PRO A 68 -21.53 -0.90 -1.36
C PRO A 68 -22.62 -0.21 -2.18
N GLU A 69 -23.07 0.98 -1.79
CA GLU A 69 -24.01 1.82 -2.52
C GLU A 69 -23.48 2.28 -3.88
N LEU A 70 -22.15 2.29 -4.05
CA LEU A 70 -21.49 2.54 -5.34
C LEU A 70 -21.28 1.25 -6.15
N LYS A 71 -21.40 0.07 -5.53
CA LYS A 71 -21.34 -1.22 -6.22
C LYS A 71 -22.68 -1.53 -6.90
N GLY A 72 -22.75 -1.28 -8.21
CA GLY A 72 -23.78 -1.89 -9.05
C GLY A 72 -24.93 -1.02 -9.57
N LYS A 73 -24.64 0.10 -10.26
CA LYS A 73 -25.55 0.59 -11.31
C LYS A 73 -25.38 -0.17 -12.65
N LYS A 74 -25.23 -1.50 -12.57
CA LYS A 74 -25.34 -2.43 -13.71
C LYS A 74 -26.80 -2.89 -13.88
N ARG A 75 -27.75 -1.97 -13.93
CA ARG A 75 -29.14 -2.31 -14.25
C ARG A 75 -29.53 -1.62 -15.54
N ILE A 76 -29.43 -2.41 -16.62
CA ILE A 76 -30.03 -2.41 -17.96
C ILE A 76 -30.77 -1.17 -18.52
N TYR A 77 -31.28 -0.21 -17.73
CA TYR A 77 -31.74 1.11 -18.19
C TYR A 77 -31.62 2.20 -17.10
N ILE A 78 -30.53 2.30 -16.33
CA ILE A 78 -30.37 3.42 -15.37
C ILE A 78 -28.91 3.87 -15.27
N GLU A 79 -28.65 5.04 -15.85
CA GLU A 79 -27.69 6.08 -15.50
C GLU A 79 -26.45 5.69 -14.67
N TYR A 80 -25.26 5.80 -15.27
CA TYR A 80 -23.97 5.77 -14.57
C TYR A 80 -24.02 6.67 -13.32
N SER A 81 -23.70 6.10 -12.14
CA SER A 81 -23.35 6.95 -10.99
C SER A 81 -22.05 7.67 -11.34
N ARG A 82 -22.13 8.99 -11.56
CA ARG A 82 -20.94 9.83 -11.67
C ARG A 82 -20.34 9.98 -10.29
N VAL A 83 -19.14 9.45 -10.10
CA VAL A 83 -18.38 9.55 -8.86
C VAL A 83 -17.24 10.53 -9.08
N VAL A 84 -17.10 11.50 -8.19
CA VAL A 84 -16.01 12.48 -8.21
C VAL A 84 -15.20 12.30 -6.95
N SER A 85 -13.89 12.09 -7.09
CA SER A 85 -12.94 12.08 -5.99
C SER A 85 -12.07 13.33 -6.07
N ILE A 86 -11.98 14.09 -4.98
CA ILE A 86 -11.12 15.28 -4.91
C ILE A 86 -9.69 14.83 -4.59
N LEU A 87 -8.73 15.28 -5.41
CA LEU A 87 -7.29 15.15 -5.12
C LEU A 87 -6.82 16.43 -4.45
N SER A 88 -6.87 16.46 -3.11
CA SER A 88 -6.75 17.72 -2.35
C SER A 88 -5.32 18.22 -2.15
N GLY A 89 -4.29 17.43 -2.45
CA GLY A 89 -2.90 17.83 -2.19
C GLY A 89 -1.85 16.95 -2.86
N GLY A 90 -0.76 17.57 -3.31
CA GLY A 90 0.35 16.91 -4.01
C GLY A 90 1.73 17.20 -3.39
N ASN A 91 1.76 17.71 -2.16
CA ASN A 91 3.00 18.10 -1.49
C ASN A 91 3.67 16.90 -0.80
N ILE A 92 4.15 15.96 -1.60
CA ILE A 92 4.85 14.76 -1.14
C ILE A 92 6.31 14.81 -1.59
N ASP A 93 7.23 14.61 -0.65
CA ASP A 93 8.65 14.50 -1.00
C ASP A 93 8.95 13.16 -1.67
N THR A 94 9.98 13.14 -2.51
CA THR A 94 10.35 11.96 -3.32
C THR A 94 10.74 10.75 -2.47
N THR A 95 11.25 10.95 -1.25
CA THR A 95 11.64 9.85 -0.37
C THR A 95 10.41 9.18 0.24
N VAL A 96 9.43 9.96 0.71
CA VAL A 96 8.13 9.45 1.15
C VAL A 96 7.40 8.79 -0.01
N LEU A 97 7.38 9.42 -1.18
CA LEU A 97 6.77 8.86 -2.40
C LEU A 97 7.35 7.48 -2.73
N GLY A 98 8.68 7.33 -2.72
CA GLY A 98 9.33 6.04 -2.95
C GLY A 98 8.89 4.95 -1.97
N ARG A 99 8.85 5.26 -0.67
CA ARG A 99 8.38 4.32 0.37
C ARG A 99 6.90 3.94 0.18
N VAL A 100 6.06 4.90 -0.18
CA VAL A 100 4.63 4.65 -0.43
C VAL A 100 4.43 3.78 -1.67
N ILE A 101 5.22 3.99 -2.73
CA ILE A 101 5.20 3.13 -3.92
C ILE A 101 5.58 1.69 -3.53
N GLU A 102 6.63 1.48 -2.74
CA GLU A 102 7.01 0.13 -2.28
C GLU A 102 5.90 -0.53 -1.46
N ARG A 103 5.27 0.21 -0.54
CA ARG A 103 4.13 -0.30 0.25
C ARG A 103 2.92 -0.61 -0.64
N GLY A 104 2.63 0.26 -1.61
CA GLY A 104 1.58 0.02 -2.60
C GLY A 104 1.83 -1.24 -3.43
N LEU A 105 3.07 -1.44 -3.89
CA LEU A 105 3.47 -2.65 -4.64
C LEU A 105 3.35 -3.91 -3.78
N ALA A 106 3.67 -3.83 -2.49
CA ALA A 106 3.51 -4.95 -1.56
C ALA A 106 2.03 -5.30 -1.34
N VAL A 107 1.17 -4.30 -1.15
CA VAL A 107 -0.28 -4.48 -1.03
C VAL A 107 -0.89 -5.02 -2.33
N ASP A 108 -0.37 -4.59 -3.49
CA ASP A 108 -0.78 -5.08 -4.81
C ASP A 108 -0.22 -6.48 -5.16
N GLY A 109 0.53 -7.11 -4.24
CA GLY A 109 1.13 -8.44 -4.43
C GLY A 109 2.29 -8.47 -5.42
N ARG A 110 2.81 -7.31 -5.84
CA ARG A 110 3.90 -7.16 -6.82
C ARG A 110 5.28 -7.04 -6.17
N LEU A 111 5.33 -6.89 -4.85
CA LEU A 111 6.53 -6.97 -4.04
C LEU A 111 6.27 -7.95 -2.90
N VAL A 112 7.08 -8.99 -2.78
CA VAL A 112 6.88 -10.06 -1.79
C VAL A 112 8.16 -10.22 -1.01
N ARG A 113 8.07 -10.28 0.32
CA ARG A 113 9.19 -10.58 1.20
C ARG A 113 9.01 -11.95 1.80
N VAL A 114 10.03 -12.80 1.68
CA VAL A 114 10.06 -14.14 2.27
C VAL A 114 11.30 -14.28 3.15
N GLU A 115 11.15 -14.95 4.28
CA GLU A 115 12.25 -15.29 5.18
C GLU A 115 12.32 -16.82 5.30
N VAL A 116 13.44 -17.39 4.92
CA VAL A 116 13.67 -18.85 4.90
C VAL A 116 15.00 -19.16 5.58
N VAL A 117 15.11 -20.35 6.15
CA VAL A 117 16.39 -20.88 6.65
C VAL A 117 16.92 -21.86 5.61
N VAL A 118 18.16 -21.66 5.18
CA VAL A 118 18.83 -22.53 4.20
C VAL A 118 20.15 -23.05 4.78
N SER A 119 20.69 -24.11 4.16
CA SER A 119 22.00 -24.64 4.51
C SER A 119 23.09 -23.59 4.34
N ASP A 120 23.91 -23.41 5.37
CA ASP A 120 25.08 -22.54 5.37
C ASP A 120 26.34 -23.23 4.82
N ARG A 121 26.15 -23.92 3.69
CA ARG A 121 27.21 -24.57 2.92
C ARG A 121 27.16 -24.08 1.48
N PRO A 122 28.26 -24.19 0.70
CA PRO A 122 28.21 -23.91 -0.72
C PRO A 122 27.02 -24.60 -1.39
N GLY A 123 26.20 -23.83 -2.09
CA GLY A 123 24.99 -24.32 -2.78
C GLY A 123 23.66 -24.01 -2.08
N GLY A 124 23.60 -23.76 -0.77
CA GLY A 124 22.33 -23.54 -0.07
C GLY A 124 21.55 -22.31 -0.56
N ILE A 125 22.23 -21.16 -0.67
CA ILE A 125 21.64 -19.95 -1.26
C ILE A 125 21.39 -20.14 -2.77
N ALA A 126 22.27 -20.89 -3.47
CA ALA A 126 22.10 -21.13 -4.90
C ALA A 126 20.83 -21.95 -5.21
N GLU A 127 20.48 -22.91 -4.37
CA GLU A 127 19.22 -23.66 -4.48
C GLU A 127 18.02 -22.71 -4.30
N LEU A 128 18.06 -21.85 -3.28
CA LEU A 128 17.00 -20.86 -3.03
C LEU A 128 16.80 -19.94 -4.23
N THR A 129 17.87 -19.32 -4.74
CA THR A 129 17.75 -18.40 -5.88
C THR A 129 17.32 -19.12 -7.16
N THR A 130 17.75 -20.37 -7.36
CA THR A 130 17.28 -21.20 -8.49
C THR A 130 15.78 -21.45 -8.42
N ARG A 131 15.24 -21.78 -7.24
CA ARG A 131 13.79 -21.98 -7.06
C ARG A 131 12.99 -20.71 -7.32
N ILE A 132 13.51 -19.55 -6.87
CA ILE A 132 12.88 -18.24 -7.14
C ILE A 132 12.87 -17.96 -8.64
N ALA A 133 14.00 -18.18 -9.32
CA ALA A 133 14.09 -18.00 -10.76
C ALA A 133 13.15 -18.94 -11.55
N GLN A 134 12.97 -20.19 -11.10
CA GLN A 134 12.02 -21.13 -11.71
C GLN A 134 10.56 -20.68 -11.61
N MET A 135 10.21 -19.87 -10.61
CA MET A 135 8.88 -19.25 -10.50
C MET A 135 8.74 -17.99 -11.37
N GLY A 136 9.80 -17.57 -12.08
CA GLY A 136 9.82 -16.35 -12.89
C GLY A 136 9.89 -15.05 -12.09
N ALA A 137 10.27 -15.13 -10.80
CA ALA A 137 10.40 -13.96 -9.94
C ALA A 137 11.83 -13.39 -9.98
N SER A 138 11.92 -12.06 -9.93
CA SER A 138 13.19 -11.34 -9.79
C SER A 138 13.48 -11.07 -8.32
N ILE A 139 14.75 -11.14 -7.94
CA ILE A 139 15.21 -10.78 -6.59
C ILE A 139 15.61 -9.31 -6.62
N LYS A 140 14.96 -8.49 -5.81
CA LYS A 140 15.33 -7.08 -5.59
C LYS A 140 16.42 -6.98 -4.51
N ASP A 141 16.29 -7.74 -3.44
CA ASP A 141 17.23 -7.70 -2.31
C ASP A 141 17.36 -9.06 -1.62
N ILE A 142 18.54 -9.34 -1.08
CA ILE A 142 18.84 -10.57 -0.35
C ILE A 142 19.73 -10.26 0.87
N PHE A 143 19.21 -10.58 2.05
CA PHE A 143 19.93 -10.46 3.31
C PHE A 143 20.13 -11.82 3.95
N HIS A 144 21.29 -12.01 4.57
CA HIS A 144 21.67 -13.26 5.20
C HIS A 144 22.19 -12.99 6.62
N GLU A 145 21.61 -13.68 7.59
CA GLU A 145 21.97 -13.53 9.00
C GLU A 145 22.40 -14.89 9.57
N ARG A 146 23.53 -14.91 10.27
CA ARG A 146 24.17 -16.13 10.82
C ARG A 146 24.29 -16.10 12.34
N ALA A 147 24.47 -14.92 12.92
CA ALA A 147 24.81 -14.75 14.33
C ALA A 147 23.65 -15.09 15.29
N TRP A 148 22.40 -15.00 14.83
CA TRP A 148 21.20 -15.12 15.68
C TRP A 148 20.27 -16.25 15.24
N ILE A 149 20.84 -17.43 14.95
CA ILE A 149 20.09 -18.63 14.59
C ILE A 149 20.07 -19.59 15.78
N ALA A 150 18.85 -19.86 16.27
CA ALA A 150 18.62 -20.75 17.41
C ALA A 150 18.66 -22.25 17.03
N THR A 151 18.71 -22.58 15.74
CA THR A 151 18.57 -23.95 15.23
C THR A 151 19.88 -24.73 15.24
N ASP A 152 20.86 -24.36 14.39
CA ASP A 152 22.20 -24.95 14.36
C ASP A 152 23.22 -24.00 13.70
N VAL A 153 24.52 -24.30 13.84
CA VAL A 153 25.64 -23.51 13.28
C VAL A 153 25.86 -23.70 11.77
N PHE A 154 25.09 -24.59 11.12
CA PHE A 154 25.19 -24.90 9.69
C PHE A 154 24.00 -24.34 8.91
N SER A 155 23.24 -23.44 9.51
CA SER A 155 22.06 -22.82 8.92
C SER A 155 22.29 -21.33 8.77
N VAL A 156 21.71 -20.73 7.74
CA VAL A 156 21.69 -19.28 7.52
C VAL A 156 20.26 -18.85 7.24
N ARG A 157 19.81 -17.80 7.92
CA ARG A 157 18.50 -17.19 7.72
C ARG A 157 18.65 -16.21 6.57
N VAL A 158 17.87 -16.41 5.52
CA VAL A 158 17.90 -15.61 4.30
C VAL A 158 16.56 -14.94 4.13
N ARG A 159 16.58 -13.61 4.08
CA ARG A 159 15.43 -12.79 3.73
C ARG A 159 15.59 -12.32 2.29
N VAL A 160 14.60 -12.59 1.46
CA VAL A 160 14.55 -12.20 0.05
C VAL A 160 13.35 -11.29 -0.17
N SER A 161 13.52 -10.24 -0.98
CA SER A 161 12.43 -9.39 -1.46
C SER A 161 12.58 -8.98 -2.91
#